data_AF-A0A957V2T4-F1
#
_entry.id   AF-A0A957V2T4-F1
#
_cell.length_a   1.000
_cell.length_b   1.000
_cell.length_c   1.000
_cell.angle_alpha   90.00
_cell.angle_beta   90.00
_cell.angle_gamma   90.00
#
_symmetry.space_group_name_H-M   'P 1'
#
loop_
_entity.id
_entity.type
_entity.pdbx_description
1 polymer ?
#
loop_
_entity_poly.entity_id
_entity_poly.type
_entity_poly.pdbx_seq_one_letter_code
_entity_poly.pdbx_strand_id
1 'polypeptide(L)'
;SLTVLETIFRSESPQMQLLRAYEHVTDALQRRPDDPALHTELLALSAEMDRSDGWAAEANAKAILTRLGITNFDDRVGTLSGGQRKRVALARAL
;
A
#
# COMPACT_ATOMS: atom_id res chain seq x y z
N SER A 1 -8.72 6.76 -8.69
CA SER A 1 -9.42 5.78 -7.83
C SER A 1 -8.39 5.08 -6.97
N LEU A 2 -8.69 4.90 -5.68
CA LEU A 2 -7.78 4.27 -4.72
C LEU A 2 -7.60 2.76 -5.01
N THR A 3 -6.45 2.20 -4.65
CA THR A 3 -6.23 0.75 -4.57
C THR A 3 -6.98 0.16 -3.38
N VAL A 4 -7.13 -1.16 -3.32
CA VAL A 4 -7.72 -1.84 -2.17
C VAL A 4 -6.96 -1.51 -0.89
N LEU A 5 -5.64 -1.62 -0.92
CA LEU A 5 -4.78 -1.36 0.25
C LEU A 5 -4.93 0.08 0.73
N GLU A 6 -4.94 1.04 -0.21
CA GLU A 6 -5.15 2.47 0.05
C GLU A 6 -6.45 2.80 0.76
N THR A 7 -7.48 1.95 0.62
CA THR A 7 -8.76 2.22 1.27
C THR A 7 -8.81 1.79 2.73
N ILE A 8 -8.00 0.80 3.13
CA ILE A 8 -7.92 0.33 4.53
C ILE A 8 -7.26 1.37 5.39
N PHE A 9 -6.18 1.94 4.89
CA PHE A 9 -5.65 3.14 5.47
C PHE A 9 -6.56 4.32 5.15
N ARG A 10 -6.53 5.35 5.99
CA ARG A 10 -7.14 6.63 5.61
C ARG A 10 -6.37 7.10 4.37
N SER A 11 -7.04 7.40 3.27
CA SER A 11 -6.42 7.65 1.96
C SER A 11 -5.33 8.74 1.95
N GLU A 12 -5.31 9.58 2.99
CA GLU A 12 -4.37 10.68 3.22
C GLU A 12 -3.49 10.49 4.48
N SER A 13 -3.49 9.30 5.11
CA SER A 13 -2.66 9.07 6.30
C SER A 13 -1.16 9.20 5.96
N PRO A 14 -0.33 9.62 6.92
CA PRO A 14 1.13 9.63 6.74
C PRO A 14 1.67 8.28 6.30
N GLN A 15 1.14 7.18 6.85
CA GLN A 15 1.51 5.82 6.50
C GLN A 15 1.22 5.50 5.03
N MET A 16 0.11 6.00 4.47
CA MET A 16 -0.19 5.81 3.06
C MET A 16 0.71 6.61 2.14
N GLN A 17 1.02 7.83 2.51
CA GLN A 17 1.93 8.67 1.74
C GLN A 17 3.31 8.01 1.68
N LEU A 18 3.75 7.46 2.81
CA LEU A 18 5.01 6.74 2.93
C LEU A 18 5.03 5.46 2.07
N LEU A 19 4.02 4.60 2.19
CA LEU A 19 3.93 3.37 1.40
C LEU A 19 3.88 3.67 -0.11
N ARG A 20 3.08 4.66 -0.54
CA ARG A 20 3.04 5.09 -1.94
C ARG A 20 4.39 5.58 -2.46
N ALA A 21 5.10 6.38 -1.66
CA ALA A 21 6.42 6.86 -2.03
C ALA A 21 7.39 5.69 -2.18
N TYR A 22 7.37 4.74 -1.24
CA TYR A 22 8.20 3.53 -1.30
C TYR A 22 7.93 2.71 -2.56
N GLU A 23 6.66 2.41 -2.88
CA GLU A 23 6.28 1.68 -4.09
C GLU A 23 6.70 2.43 -5.36
N HIS A 24 6.48 3.74 -5.40
CA HIS A 24 6.86 4.57 -6.54
C HIS A 24 8.36 4.52 -6.84
N VAL A 25 9.20 4.62 -5.80
CA VAL A 25 10.66 4.55 -5.95
C VAL A 25 11.10 3.14 -6.37
N THR A 26 10.47 2.11 -5.80
CA THR A 26 10.72 0.70 -6.18
C THR A 26 10.42 0.47 -7.67
N ASP A 27 9.26 0.94 -8.15
CA ASP A 27 8.87 0.86 -9.57
C ASP A 27 9.76 1.72 -10.48
N ALA A 28 10.28 2.84 -9.98
CA ALA A 28 11.23 3.67 -10.72
C ALA A 28 12.59 2.96 -10.88
N LEU A 29 13.05 2.26 -9.84
CA LEU A 29 14.29 1.47 -9.86
C LEU A 29 14.22 0.29 -10.82
N GLN A 30 13.04 -0.32 -11.05
CA GLN A 30 12.90 -1.36 -12.09
C GLN A 30 13.26 -0.85 -13.49
N ARG A 31 13.02 0.44 -13.77
CA ARG A 31 13.35 1.08 -15.06
C ARG A 31 14.73 1.73 -15.09
N ARG A 32 15.23 2.14 -13.92
CA ARG A 32 16.52 2.83 -13.76
C ARG A 32 17.29 2.20 -12.59
N PRO A 33 17.77 0.96 -12.74
CA PRO A 33 18.34 0.18 -11.64
C PRO A 33 19.62 0.76 -11.07
N ASP A 34 20.35 1.58 -11.85
CA ASP A 34 21.63 2.16 -11.44
C ASP A 34 21.50 3.63 -10.99
N ASP A 35 20.29 4.16 -10.79
CA ASP A 35 20.08 5.55 -10.37
C ASP A 35 20.37 5.73 -8.87
N PRO A 36 21.49 6.37 -8.48
CA PRO A 36 21.90 6.47 -7.08
C PRO A 36 20.95 7.35 -6.24
N ALA A 37 20.23 8.28 -6.87
CA ALA A 37 19.26 9.12 -6.17
C ALA A 37 18.06 8.28 -5.72
N LEU A 38 17.56 7.40 -6.60
CA LEU A 38 16.46 6.49 -6.26
C LEU A 38 16.86 5.49 -5.17
N HIS A 39 18.09 4.97 -5.20
CA HIS A 39 18.60 4.11 -4.12
C HIS A 39 18.65 4.83 -2.77
N THR A 40 19.13 6.08 -2.76
CA THR A 40 19.18 6.91 -1.55
C THR A 40 17.78 7.19 -1.00
N GLU A 41 16.84 7.52 -1.88
CA GLU A 41 15.45 7.76 -1.52
C GLU A 41 14.78 6.48 -0.98
N LEU A 42 14.99 5.33 -1.62
CA LEU A 42 14.47 4.04 -1.15
C LEU A 42 14.96 3.71 0.25
N LEU A 43 16.26 3.93 0.54
CA LEU A 43 16.83 3.71 1.87
C LEU A 43 16.19 4.60 2.92
N ALA A 44 15.97 5.88 2.61
CA ALA A 44 15.33 6.82 3.53
C ALA A 44 13.87 6.42 3.81
N LEU A 45 13.12 6.05 2.77
CA LEU A 45 11.73 5.59 2.90
C LEU A 45 11.64 4.27 3.68
N SER A 46 12.56 3.34 3.45
CA SER A 46 12.63 2.06 4.19
C SER A 46 12.88 2.29 5.67
N ALA A 47 13.83 3.16 6.01
CA ALA A 47 14.12 3.51 7.40
C ALA A 47 12.92 4.19 8.08
N GLU A 48 12.16 5.01 7.33
CA GLU A 48 10.94 5.63 7.84
C GLU A 48 9.80 4.62 8.04
N MET A 49 9.68 3.63 7.15
CA MET A 49 8.73 2.53 7.30
C MET A 49 9.04 1.71 8.57
N ASP A 50 10.32 1.42 8.83
CA ASP A 50 10.74 0.74 10.06
C ASP A 50 10.42 1.59 11.31
N ARG A 51 10.78 2.88 11.28
CA ARG A 51 10.59 3.81 12.41
C ARG A 51 9.13 4.03 12.79
N SER A 52 8.22 3.92 11.81
CA SER A 52 6.79 4.18 11.97
C SER A 52 5.94 2.92 12.10
N ASP A 53 6.56 1.74 12.22
CA ASP A 53 5.90 0.42 12.15
C ASP A 53 5.05 0.25 10.86
N GLY A 54 5.43 0.94 9.79
CA GLY A 54 4.72 0.98 8.51
C GLY A 54 4.54 -0.42 7.91
N TRP A 55 5.59 -1.26 7.97
CA TRP A 55 5.53 -2.65 7.49
C TRP A 55 4.53 -3.50 8.27
N ALA A 56 4.48 -3.35 9.59
CA ALA A 56 3.54 -4.08 10.42
C ALA A 56 2.09 -3.65 10.14
N ALA A 57 1.88 -2.35 9.93
CA ALA A 57 0.57 -1.81 9.56
C ALA A 57 0.11 -2.33 8.19
N GLU A 58 1.01 -2.34 7.21
CA GLU A 58 0.74 -2.88 5.87
C GLU A 58 0.42 -4.39 5.92
N ALA A 59 1.23 -5.17 6.63
CA ALA A 59 1.01 -6.60 6.79
C ALA A 59 -0.33 -6.90 7.46
N ASN A 60 -0.70 -6.15 8.49
CA ASN A 60 -2.00 -6.29 9.16
C ASN A 60 -3.17 -5.96 8.21
N ALA A 61 -3.08 -4.86 7.46
CA ALA A 61 -4.08 -4.50 6.46
C ALA A 61 -4.26 -5.61 5.41
N LYS A 62 -3.15 -6.14 4.86
CA LYS A 62 -3.16 -7.26 3.91
C LYS A 62 -3.75 -8.53 4.54
N ALA A 63 -3.48 -8.82 5.81
CA ALA A 63 -4.05 -9.97 6.52
C ALA A 63 -5.57 -9.84 6.68
N ILE A 64 -6.08 -8.67 7.07
CA ILE A 64 -7.53 -8.41 7.17
C ILE A 64 -8.21 -8.59 5.82
N LEU A 65 -7.65 -7.98 4.77
CA LEU A 65 -8.14 -8.11 3.39
C LEU A 65 -8.15 -9.57 2.91
N THR A 66 -7.09 -10.31 3.19
CA THR A 66 -6.97 -11.73 2.83
C THR A 66 -8.04 -12.57 3.53
N ARG A 67 -8.28 -12.36 4.83
CA ARG A 67 -9.35 -13.03 5.58
C ARG A 67 -10.74 -12.74 5.02
N LEU A 68 -10.90 -11.61 4.34
CA LEU A 68 -12.12 -11.20 3.64
C LEU A 68 -12.13 -11.63 2.16
N GLY A 69 -11.20 -12.50 1.73
CA GLY A 69 -11.14 -13.03 0.37
C GLY A 69 -10.76 -11.97 -0.67
N ILE A 70 -9.94 -10.99 -0.28
CA ILE A 70 -9.37 -9.97 -1.16
C ILE A 70 -7.86 -10.14 -1.17
N THR A 71 -7.32 -10.52 -2.32
CA THR A 71 -5.88 -10.82 -2.49
C THR A 71 -5.18 -9.88 -3.46
N ASN A 72 -5.95 -9.13 -4.26
CA ASN A 72 -5.42 -8.14 -5.19
C ASN A 72 -5.42 -6.77 -4.50
N PHE A 73 -4.34 -6.45 -3.81
CA PHE A 73 -4.25 -5.26 -2.96
C PHE A 73 -4.07 -3.97 -3.77
N ASP A 74 -3.49 -4.09 -4.97
CA ASP A 74 -3.15 -2.96 -5.84
C ASP A 74 -4.27 -2.65 -6.85
N ASP A 75 -5.28 -3.54 -6.94
CA ASP A 75 -6.44 -3.32 -7.79
C ASP A 75 -7.18 -2.04 -7.34
N ARG A 76 -7.52 -1.21 -8.33
CA ARG A 76 -8.32 -0.01 -8.08
C ARG A 76 -9.71 -0.43 -7.61
N VAL A 77 -10.21 0.14 -6.51
CA VAL A 77 -11.55 -0.20 -5.99
C VAL A 77 -12.68 0.03 -7.02
N GLY A 78 -12.46 0.96 -7.95
CA GLY A 78 -13.37 1.20 -9.08
C GLY A 78 -13.50 0.03 -10.08
N THR A 79 -12.51 -0.87 -10.16
CA THR A 79 -12.52 -2.02 -11.09
C THR A 79 -13.11 -3.29 -10.46
N LEU A 80 -13.38 -3.28 -9.15
CA LEU A 80 -13.90 -4.43 -8.42
C LEU A 80 -15.38 -4.68 -8.70
N SER A 81 -15.82 -5.95 -8.60
CA SER A 81 -17.24 -6.31 -8.61
C SER A 81 -18.00 -5.75 -7.39
N GLY A 82 -19.34 -5.67 -7.46
CA GLY A 82 -20.16 -5.20 -6.34
C GLY A 82 -19.97 -5.98 -5.04
N GLY A 83 -19.75 -7.30 -5.13
CA GLY A 83 -19.44 -8.16 -3.99
C GLY A 83 -18.05 -7.87 -3.39
N GLN A 84 -17.03 -7.68 -4.22
CA GLN A 84 -15.69 -7.29 -3.77
C GLN A 84 -15.70 -5.91 -3.09
N ARG A 85 -16.40 -4.92 -3.66
CA ARG A 85 -16.53 -3.59 -3.03
C ARG A 85 -17.17 -3.66 -1.65
N LYS A 86 -18.20 -4.51 -1.44
CA LYS A 86 -18.79 -4.72 -0.10
C LYS A 86 -17.79 -5.31 0.88
N ARG A 87 -16.95 -6.26 0.45
CA ARG A 87 -15.90 -6.86 1.31
C ARG A 87 -14.80 -5.86 1.67
N VAL A 88 -14.38 -5.01 0.73
CA VAL A 88 -13.43 -3.91 1.01
C VAL A 88 -14.06 -2.92 2.00
N ALA A 89 -15.32 -2.52 1.81
CA ALA A 89 -15.99 -1.61 2.73
C ALA A 89 -16.09 -2.18 4.16
N LEU A 90 -16.30 -3.49 4.29
CA LEU A 90 -16.26 -4.18 5.59
C LEU A 90 -14.85 -4.15 6.20
N ALA A 91 -13.82 -4.43 5.41
CA ALA A 91 -12.43 -4.40 5.85
C ALA A 91 -12.00 -3.03 6.42
N ARG A 92 -12.53 -1.94 5.87
CA ARG A 92 -12.29 -0.56 6.34
C ARG A 92 -13.00 -0.21 7.65
N ALA A 93 -14.05 -0.94 8.00
CA ALA A 93 -14.86 -0.69 9.18
C ALA A 93 -14.38 -1.47 10.41
N LEU A 94 -13.44 -2.40 10.23
CA LEU A 94 -12.75 -3.17 11.27
C LEU A 94 -11.50 -2.43 11.74
#